data_AF-A0A2M7SIX9-F1
#
_entry.id   AF-A0A2M7SIX9-F1
#
_cell.length_a   1.000
_cell.length_b   1.000
_cell.length_c   1.000
_cell.angle_alpha   90.00
_cell.angle_beta   90.00
_cell.angle_gamma   90.00
#
_symmetry.space_group_name_H-M   'P 1'
#
loop_
_entity.id
_entity.type
_entity.pdbx_description
1 polymer ?
#
loop_
_entity_poly.entity_id
_entity_poly.type
_entity_poly.pdbx_seq_one_letter_code
_entity_poly.pdbx_strand_id
1 'polypeptide(L)'
;MSMTDSLAKDVGIKPACDALVVSRASYYRWKNQSEDSEKEYVRPLSPLALSPYEQQQVLDTLHDERFVDKAPQEVYAALLDDGSYLCSVRTWL
;
A
#
# COMPACT_ATOMS: atom_id res chain seq x y z
N MET A 1 11.19 -13.35 12.32
CA MET A 1 11.71 -13.51 13.71
C MET A 1 12.27 -14.92 14.00
N SER A 2 12.81 -15.62 12.99
CA SER A 2 13.34 -16.99 13.20
C SER A 2 14.56 -17.05 14.14
N MET A 3 15.46 -16.07 14.07
CA MET A 3 16.60 -15.96 14.99
C MET A 3 16.14 -15.77 16.46
N THR A 4 15.12 -14.94 16.69
CA THR A 4 14.53 -14.74 18.03
C THR A 4 13.85 -16.00 18.56
N ASP A 5 13.19 -16.78 17.71
CA ASP A 5 12.58 -18.08 18.10
C ASP A 5 13.63 -19.12 18.47
N SER A 6 14.73 -19.18 17.71
CA SER A 6 15.84 -20.10 18.02
C SER A 6 16.46 -19.78 19.37
N LEU A 7 16.79 -18.51 19.64
CA LEU A 7 17.36 -18.08 20.91
C LEU A 7 16.37 -18.24 22.07
N ALA A 8 15.08 -18.02 21.83
CA ALA A 8 14.04 -18.17 22.85
C ALA A 8 13.91 -19.60 23.38
N LYS A 9 14.36 -20.62 22.64
CA LYS A 9 14.37 -22.02 23.12
C LYS A 9 15.40 -22.26 24.22
N ASP A 10 16.50 -21.50 24.20
CA ASP A 10 17.61 -21.67 25.14
C ASP A 10 17.51 -20.72 26.34
N VAL A 11 17.16 -19.45 26.11
CA VAL A 11 17.15 -18.41 27.17
C VAL A 11 15.74 -17.98 27.58
N GLY A 12 14.71 -18.40 26.85
CA GLY A 12 13.34 -17.92 27.03
C GLY A 12 13.01 -16.68 26.18
N ILE A 13 11.72 -16.47 25.94
CA ILE A 13 11.21 -15.48 24.96
C ILE A 13 11.59 -14.04 25.34
N LYS A 14 11.41 -13.67 26.61
CA LYS A 14 11.68 -12.32 27.11
C LYS A 14 13.13 -11.88 26.89
N PRO A 15 14.15 -12.60 27.40
CA PRO A 15 15.54 -12.22 27.19
C PRO A 15 15.97 -12.34 25.73
N ALA A 16 15.42 -13.27 24.93
CA ALA A 16 15.71 -13.34 23.50
C ALA A 16 15.18 -12.12 22.73
N CYS A 17 13.97 -11.65 23.03
CA CYS A 17 13.39 -10.44 22.47
C CYS A 17 14.19 -9.20 22.88
N ASP A 18 14.57 -9.10 24.16
CA ASP A 18 15.31 -7.97 24.70
C ASP A 18 16.74 -7.92 24.09
N ALA A 19 17.42 -9.06 23.91
CA ALA A 19 18.76 -9.17 23.32
C ALA A 19 18.80 -8.83 21.82
N LEU A 20 17.73 -9.15 21.07
CA LEU A 20 17.62 -8.89 19.63
C LEU A 20 16.84 -7.61 19.31
N VAL A 21 16.49 -6.81 20.33
CA VAL A 21 15.73 -5.55 20.19
C VAL A 21 14.42 -5.77 19.41
N VAL A 22 13.76 -6.89 19.67
CA VAL A 22 12.45 -7.24 19.08
C VAL A 22 11.37 -6.99 20.13
N SER A 23 10.30 -6.29 19.76
CA SER A 23 9.15 -6.16 20.66
C SER A 23 8.49 -7.54 20.87
N ARG A 24 8.15 -7.88 22.13
CA ARG A 24 7.44 -9.14 22.41
C ARG A 24 6.12 -9.24 21.67
N ALA A 25 5.41 -8.12 21.51
CA ALA A 25 4.16 -8.06 20.76
C ALA A 25 4.37 -8.47 19.30
N SER A 26 5.42 -7.97 18.64
CA SER A 26 5.76 -8.37 17.27
C SER A 26 6.14 -9.85 17.21
N TYR A 27 6.96 -10.33 18.15
CA TYR A 27 7.37 -11.74 18.22
C TYR A 27 6.16 -12.68 18.32
N TYR A 28 5.22 -12.43 19.22
CA TYR A 28 4.01 -13.25 19.34
C TYR A 28 3.10 -13.13 18.12
N ARG A 29 2.94 -11.93 17.53
CA ARG A 29 2.20 -11.76 16.27
C ARG A 29 2.78 -12.64 15.17
N TRP A 30 4.09 -12.65 15.00
CA TRP A 30 4.78 -13.51 14.02
C TRP A 30 4.68 -14.99 14.34
N LYS A 31 4.83 -15.37 15.61
CA LYS A 31 4.70 -16.78 16.01
C LYS A 31 3.28 -17.32 15.78
N ASN A 32 2.28 -16.45 15.91
CA ASN A 32 0.87 -16.77 15.71
C ASN A 32 0.41 -16.60 14.25
N GLN A 33 1.31 -16.24 13.31
CA GLN A 33 0.97 -16.13 11.90
C GLN A 33 0.58 -17.50 11.30
N SER A 34 1.14 -18.61 11.78
CA SER A 34 0.89 -19.95 11.23
C SER A 34 -0.56 -20.46 11.29
N GLU A 35 -1.43 -19.86 12.11
CA GLU A 35 -2.85 -20.28 12.20
C GLU A 35 -3.78 -19.43 11.32
N ASP A 36 -3.33 -18.26 10.84
CA ASP A 36 -4.19 -17.28 10.14
C ASP A 36 -3.56 -16.71 8.84
N SER A 37 -2.31 -17.09 8.51
CA SER A 37 -1.51 -16.45 7.44
C SER A 37 -1.41 -17.23 6.14
N GLU A 38 -2.13 -18.35 5.98
CA GLU A 38 -2.28 -18.97 4.65
C GLU A 38 -3.21 -18.17 3.73
N LYS A 39 -4.04 -17.28 4.28
CA LYS A 39 -4.74 -16.30 3.48
C LYS A 39 -3.80 -15.13 3.30
N GLU A 40 -3.15 -15.08 2.14
CA GLU A 40 -2.61 -13.85 1.60
C GLU A 40 -3.72 -12.80 1.71
N TYR A 41 -3.63 -11.93 2.73
CA TYR A 41 -4.65 -10.94 3.00
C TYR A 41 -4.50 -9.85 1.94
N VAL A 42 -5.03 -10.13 0.75
CA VAL A 42 -5.17 -9.13 -0.29
C VAL A 42 -6.13 -8.10 0.28
N ARG A 43 -5.60 -6.91 0.59
CA ARG A 43 -6.41 -5.80 1.03
C ARG A 43 -7.52 -5.60 -0.01
N PRO A 44 -8.80 -5.60 0.37
CA PRO A 44 -9.87 -5.38 -0.58
C PRO A 44 -9.64 -4.05 -1.28
N LEU A 45 -9.78 -4.04 -2.61
CA LEU A 45 -9.76 -2.80 -3.37
C LEU A 45 -10.90 -1.92 -2.87
N SER A 46 -10.65 -0.62 -2.78
CA SER A 46 -11.70 0.35 -2.47
C SER A 46 -12.84 0.19 -3.49
N PRO A 47 -14.12 0.25 -3.09
CA PRO A 47 -15.23 0.22 -4.03
C PRO A 47 -15.21 1.41 -5.02
N LEU A 48 -14.43 2.45 -4.70
CA LEU A 48 -14.21 3.64 -5.53
C LEU A 48 -12.83 3.63 -6.23
N ALA A 49 -12.12 2.50 -6.19
CA ALA A 49 -10.86 2.38 -6.91
C ALA A 49 -11.12 2.42 -8.42
N LEU A 50 -10.28 3.15 -9.14
CA LEU A 50 -10.28 3.13 -10.59
C LEU A 50 -10.00 1.70 -11.07
N SER A 51 -10.77 1.26 -12.05
CA SER A 51 -10.46 0.06 -12.82
C SER A 51 -9.12 0.22 -13.54
N PRO A 52 -8.45 -0.89 -13.91
CA PRO A 52 -7.21 -0.82 -14.67
C PRO A 52 -7.34 -0.02 -15.97
N TYR A 53 -8.51 -0.07 -16.60
CA TYR A 53 -8.81 0.70 -17.81
C TYR A 53 -8.89 2.21 -17.53
N GLU A 54 -9.60 2.62 -16.48
CA GLU A 54 -9.69 4.04 -16.10
C GLU A 54 -8.33 4.58 -15.65
N GLN A 55 -7.52 3.77 -14.97
CA GLN A 55 -6.14 4.12 -14.62
C GLN A 55 -5.29 4.38 -15.88
N GLN A 56 -5.42 3.54 -16.90
CA GLN A 56 -4.70 3.73 -18.16
C GLN A 56 -5.16 4.99 -18.87
N GLN A 57 -6.47 5.26 -18.95
CA GLN A 57 -6.98 6.50 -19.56
C GLN A 57 -6.45 7.75 -18.87
N VAL A 58 -6.38 7.73 -17.53
CA VAL A 58 -5.78 8.81 -16.75
C VAL A 58 -4.30 8.99 -17.10
N LEU A 59 -3.54 7.90 -17.14
CA LEU A 59 -2.13 7.95 -17.50
C LEU A 59 -1.94 8.48 -18.92
N ASP A 60 -2.70 7.99 -19.89
CA ASP A 60 -2.61 8.43 -21.29
C ASP A 60 -2.91 9.93 -21.42
N THR A 61 -3.89 10.44 -20.65
CA THR A 61 -4.22 11.87 -20.62
C THR A 61 -3.09 12.70 -19.99
N LEU A 62 -2.47 12.21 -18.92
CA LEU A 62 -1.34 12.91 -18.27
C LEU A 62 -0.06 12.89 -19.12
N HIS A 63 0.11 11.87 -19.96
CA HIS A 63 1.24 11.78 -20.90
C HIS A 63 1.00 12.55 -22.21
N ASP A 64 -0.18 13.13 -22.43
CA ASP A 64 -0.45 13.97 -23.59
C ASP A 64 0.41 15.24 -23.55
N GLU A 65 0.87 15.71 -24.71
CA GLU A 65 1.74 16.89 -24.85
C GLU A 65 1.11 18.15 -24.24
N ARG A 66 -0.23 18.21 -24.21
CA ARG A 66 -1.01 19.30 -23.61
C ARG A 66 -0.89 19.39 -22.08
N PHE A 67 -0.55 18.27 -21.42
CA PHE A 67 -0.64 18.10 -19.97
C PHE A 67 0.65 17.61 -19.30
N VAL A 68 1.65 17.18 -20.08
CA VAL A 68 2.92 16.62 -19.57
C VAL A 68 3.65 17.52 -18.57
N ASP A 69 3.59 18.84 -18.74
CA ASP A 69 4.26 19.82 -17.87
C ASP A 69 3.30 20.53 -16.88
N LYS A 70 2.04 20.08 -16.78
CA LYS A 70 1.02 20.76 -15.97
C LYS A 70 0.80 20.07 -14.64
N ALA A 71 0.46 20.85 -13.62
CA ALA A 71 0.09 20.29 -12.33
C ALA A 71 -1.24 19.52 -12.45
N PRO A 72 -1.42 18.42 -11.68
CA PRO A 72 -2.66 17.64 -11.70
C PRO A 72 -3.94 18.51 -11.51
N GLN A 73 -3.87 19.56 -10.71
CA GLN A 73 -5.00 20.47 -10.51
C GLN A 73 -5.34 21.31 -11.76
N GLU A 74 -4.35 21.68 -12.57
CA GLU A 74 -4.54 22.41 -13.83
C GLU A 74 -5.09 21.50 -14.93
N VAL A 75 -4.60 20.25 -15.00
CA VAL A 75 -5.15 19.23 -15.91
C VAL A 75 -6.63 19.00 -15.59
N TYR A 76 -6.97 18.86 -14.31
CA TYR A 76 -8.35 18.67 -13.87
C TYR A 76 -9.27 19.82 -14.27
N ALA A 77 -8.83 21.07 -14.08
CA ALA A 77 -9.59 22.25 -14.50
C ALA A 77 -9.80 22.27 -16.02
N ALA A 78 -8.75 22.01 -16.80
CA ALA A 78 -8.84 21.98 -18.25
C ALA A 78 -9.77 20.87 -18.77
N LEU A 79 -9.77 19.69 -18.14
CA LEU A 79 -10.70 18.62 -18.49
C LEU A 79 -12.15 19.01 -18.19
N LEU A 80 -12.40 19.66 -17.06
CA LEU A 80 -13.73 20.16 -16.71
C LEU A 80 -14.22 21.24 -17.68
N ASP A 81 -13.34 22.14 -18.13
CA ASP A 81 -13.65 23.14 -19.15
C ASP A 81 -14.03 22.48 -20.49
N ASP A 82 -13.37 21.37 -20.83
CA ASP A 82 -13.68 20.53 -22.00
C ASP A 82 -14.91 19.60 -21.76
N GLY A 83 -15.55 19.69 -20.59
CA GLY A 83 -16.74 18.91 -20.22
C GLY A 83 -16.47 17.44 -19.89
N SER A 84 -15.20 17.07 -19.70
CA SER A 84 -14.75 15.70 -19.43
C SER A 84 -14.34 15.52 -17.97
N TYR A 85 -14.77 14.43 -17.34
CA TYR A 85 -14.39 14.06 -15.98
C TYR A 85 -13.85 12.64 -15.94
N LEU A 86 -12.59 12.48 -15.51
CA LEU A 86 -11.95 11.17 -15.37
C LEU A 86 -11.97 10.69 -13.91
N CYS A 87 -11.37 11.46 -13.00
CA CYS A 87 -11.35 11.13 -11.57
C CYS A 87 -11.02 12.36 -10.71
N SER A 88 -11.03 12.16 -9.38
CA SER A 88 -10.67 13.22 -8.44
C SER A 88 -9.17 13.53 -8.50
N VAL A 89 -8.81 14.80 -8.30
CA VAL A 89 -7.41 15.26 -8.20
C VAL A 89 -6.61 14.47 -7.15
N ARG A 90 -7.25 14.01 -6.07
CA ARG A 90 -6.59 13.20 -5.02
C ARG A 90 -6.16 11.81 -5.49
N THR A 91 -6.76 11.30 -6.56
CA THR A 91 -6.40 10.00 -7.14
C THR A 91 -5.12 10.08 -7.97
N TRP A 92 -4.67 11.29 -8.32
CA TRP A 92 -3.43 11.55 -9.05
C TRP A 92 -2.21 11.80 -8.15
N LEU A 93 -2.43 11.98 -6.84
CA LEU A 93 -1.40 12.23 -5.81
C LEU A 93 -1.03 10.94 -5.07
#